data_AF-A0A2L0II81-F1
#
_entry.id   AF-A0A2L0II81-F1
#
_cell.length_a   1.000
_cell.length_b   1.000
_cell.length_c   1.000
_cell.angle_alpha   90.00
_cell.angle_beta   90.00
_cell.angle_gamma   90.00
#
_symmetry.space_group_name_H-M   'P 1'
#
loop_
_entity.id
_entity.type
_entity.pdbx_description
1 polymer ?
#
loop_
_entity_poly.entity_id
_entity_poly.type
_entity_poly.pdbx_seq_one_letter_code
_entity_poly.pdbx_strand_id
1 'polypeptide(L)' 'MRQRVSLTQRALDNLIFQPTKRSRNKPKPIPPASQVTSYDHGYRLRVAMWNRVRTAR' A
#
# COMPACT_ATOMS: atom_id res chain seq x y z
N MET A 1 -14.00 32.84 -26.25
CA MET A 1 -12.93 32.66 -27.26
C MET A 1 -12.09 31.44 -26.88
N ARG A 2 -12.05 30.40 -27.71
CA ARG A 2 -11.15 29.26 -27.50
C ARG A 2 -9.76 29.70 -27.94
N GLN A 3 -8.84 29.93 -27.00
CA GLN A 3 -7.47 30.33 -27.32
C GLN A 3 -6.84 29.26 -28.22
N ARG A 4 -6.23 29.70 -29.33
CA ARG A 4 -5.48 28.80 -30.23
C ARG A 4 -4.22 28.38 -29.49
N VAL A 5 -4.18 27.13 -29.05
CA VAL A 5 -2.98 26.51 -28.48
C VAL A 5 -2.03 26.19 -29.63
N SER A 6 -0.75 26.55 -29.50
CA SER A 6 0.27 26.25 -30.52
C SER A 6 0.49 24.74 -30.66
N LEU A 7 0.93 24.29 -31.85
CA LEU A 7 1.23 22.88 -32.09
C LEU A 7 2.32 22.35 -31.14
N THR A 8 3.30 23.19 -30.82
CA THR A 8 4.38 22.87 -29.89
C THR A 8 3.87 22.70 -28.46
N GLN A 9 3.00 23.59 -27.99
CA GLN A 9 2.39 23.48 -26.66
C GLN A 9 1.57 22.18 -26.57
N ARG A 10 0.81 21.86 -27.61
CA ARG A 10 0.03 20.62 -27.67
C ARG A 10 0.91 19.37 -27.66
N ALA A 11 2.08 19.40 -28.29
CA ALA A 11 3.03 18.30 -28.25
C ALA A 11 3.63 18.14 -26.83
N LEU A 12 4.03 19.23 -26.19
CA LEU A 12 4.54 19.23 -24.82
C LEU A 12 3.52 18.70 -23.82
N ASP A 13 2.25 19.09 -23.94
CA ASP A 13 1.17 18.61 -23.05
C ASP A 13 0.93 17.09 -23.16
N ASN A 14 1.23 16.50 -24.33
CA ASN A 14 1.18 15.04 -24.54
C ASN A 14 2.48 14.33 -24.09
N LEU A 15 3.59 15.05 -24.00
CA LEU A 15 4.89 14.53 -23.54
C LEU A 15 4.99 14.51 -22.00
N ILE A 16 4.23 15.36 -21.31
CA ILE A 16 4.14 15.30 -19.85
C ILE A 16 3.59 13.93 -19.46
N PHE A 17 4.38 13.15 -18.71
CA PHE A 17 3.99 11.83 -18.22
C PHE A 17 2.67 11.95 -17.45
N GLN A 18 1.57 11.59 -18.10
CA GLN A 18 0.29 11.40 -17.43
C GLN A 18 0.33 9.99 -16.84
N PRO A 19 0.41 9.84 -15.50
CA PRO A 19 0.37 8.52 -14.90
C PRO A 19 -0.91 7.84 -15.37
N THR A 20 -0.73 6.78 -16.15
CA THR A 20 -1.85 6.00 -16.70
C THR A 20 -2.73 5.51 -15.55
N LYS A 21 -3.97 5.08 -15.83
CA LYS A 21 -4.85 4.50 -14.80
C LYS A 21 -4.19 3.36 -13.99
N ARG A 22 -3.17 2.71 -14.55
CA ARG A 22 -2.36 1.68 -13.90
C ARG A 22 -1.19 2.23 -13.06
N SER A 23 -0.69 3.42 -13.38
CA SER A 23 0.42 4.12 -12.72
C SER A 23 -0.03 5.16 -11.68
N ARG A 24 -1.30 5.60 -11.70
CA ARG A 24 -1.86 6.32 -10.53
C ARG A 24 -1.67 5.42 -9.33
N ASN A 25 -0.97 5.95 -8.32
CA ASN A 25 -0.80 5.36 -7.00
C ASN A 25 -2.12 4.72 -6.59
N LYS A 26 -2.27 3.40 -6.74
CA LYS A 26 -3.43 2.70 -6.22
C LYS A 26 -3.21 2.72 -4.72
N PRO A 27 -4.01 3.47 -3.93
CA PRO A 27 -3.87 3.39 -2.49
C PRO A 27 -4.05 1.93 -2.12
N LYS A 28 -3.07 1.39 -1.38
CA LYS A 28 -3.20 0.03 -0.85
C LYS A 28 -4.48 0.03 0.00
N PRO A 29 -5.37 -0.96 -0.16
CA PRO A 29 -6.57 -1.03 0.65
C PRO A 29 -6.16 -1.07 2.12
N ILE A 30 -6.86 -0.31 2.96
CA ILE A 30 -6.69 -0.39 4.40
C ILE A 30 -7.10 -1.82 4.81
N PRO A 31 -6.23 -2.57 5.50
CA PRO A 31 -6.58 -3.93 5.90
C PRO A 31 -7.82 -3.91 6.81
N PRO A 32 -8.74 -4.87 6.66
CA PRO A 32 -9.85 -5.05 7.60
C PRO A 32 -9.32 -5.32 9.00
N ALA A 33 -10.11 -5.01 10.03
CA ALA A 33 -9.70 -5.14 11.44
C ALA A 33 -9.16 -6.53 11.80
N SER A 34 -9.65 -7.59 11.13
CA SER A 34 -9.16 -8.96 11.31
C SER A 34 -7.73 -9.20 10.82
N GLN A 35 -7.24 -8.38 9.89
CA GLN A 35 -5.88 -8.46 9.33
C GLN A 35 -4.91 -7.45 9.98
N VAL A 36 -5.40 -6.57 10.85
CA VAL A 36 -4.55 -5.64 11.60
C VAL A 36 -3.91 -6.39 12.75
N THR A 37 -2.62 -6.70 12.61
CA THR A 37 -1.83 -7.30 13.70
C THR A 37 -1.63 -6.26 14.80
N SER A 38 -2.40 -6.36 15.88
CA SER A 38 -2.17 -5.56 17.09
C SER A 38 -1.04 -6.17 17.93
N TYR A 39 -0.35 -5.32 18.69
CA TYR A 39 0.65 -5.77 19.65
C TYR A 39 -0.04 -6.49 20.83
N ASP A 40 0.24 -7.79 21.00
CA ASP A 40 -0.20 -8.58 22.16
C ASP A 40 0.91 -8.62 23.21
N HIS A 41 0.70 -7.93 24.32
CA HIS A 41 1.63 -7.88 25.46
C HIS A 41 1.94 -9.28 26.03
N GLY A 42 0.99 -10.21 25.94
CA GLY A 42 1.13 -11.58 26.45
C GLY A 42 1.74 -12.55 25.45
N TYR A 43 1.96 -12.15 24.20
CA TYR A 43 2.39 -13.05 23.11
C TYR A 43 3.65 -13.83 23.47
N ARG A 44 4.67 -13.14 24.01
CA ARG A 44 5.95 -13.76 24.39
C ARG A 44 5.79 -14.82 25.49
N LEU A 45 4.92 -14.56 26.47
CA LEU A 45 4.66 -15.52 27.55
C LEU A 45 3.95 -16.76 27.02
N ARG A 46 2.97 -16.58 26.13
CA ARG A 46 2.25 -17.70 25.52
C ARG A 46 3.17 -18.56 24.67
N VAL A 47 4.04 -17.95 23.87
CA VAL A 47 5.08 -18.66 23.10
C VAL A 47 6.01 -19.45 24.03
N ALA A 48 6.48 -18.86 25.12
CA ALA A 48 7.33 -19.53 26.10
C ALA A 48 6.63 -20.74 26.75
N MET A 49 5.35 -20.59 27.13
CA MET A 49 4.53 -21.68 27.67
C MET A 49 4.42 -22.83 26.67
N TRP A 50 4.06 -22.55 25.42
CA TRP A 50 3.94 -23.57 24.37
C TRP A 50 5.26 -24.25 24.04
N ASN A 51 6.37 -23.50 24.03
CA ASN A 51 7.70 -24.07 23.81
C ASN A 51 8.06 -25.04 24.93
N ARG A 52 7.81 -24.67 26.19
CA ARG A 52 8.05 -25.54 27.34
C ARG A 52 7.25 -26.85 27.26
N VAL A 53 5.97 -26.77 26.90
CA VAL A 53 5.12 -27.97 26.73
C VAL A 53 5.64 -28.85 25.59
N ARG A 54 6.11 -28.26 24.49
CA ARG A 54 6.66 -29.01 23.35
C ARG A 54 8.01 -29.66 23.66
N THR A 55 8.88 -28.99 24.40
CA THR A 55 10.19 -29.54 24.79
C THR A 55 10.06 -30.65 25.85
N ALA A 56 9.01 -30.61 26.68
CA ALA A 56 8.76 -31.63 27.69
C ALA A 56 8.06 -32.89 27.15
N ARG A 57 7.62 -32.89 25.89
CA ARG A 57 7.09 -34.05 25.17
C ARG A 57 8.20 -34.70 24.35
#